data_AF-A0A958BE21-F1
#
_entry.id   AF-A0A958BE21-F1
#
_cell.length_a   1.000
_cell.length_b   1.000
_cell.length_c   1.000
_cell.angle_alpha   90.00
_cell.angle_beta   90.00
_cell.angle_gamma   90.00
#
_symmetry.space_group_name_H-M   'P 1'
#
loop_
_entity.id
_entity.type
_entity.pdbx_description
1 polymer ?
#
loop_
_entity_poly.entity_id
_entity_poly.type
_entity_poly.pdbx_seq_one_letter_code
_entity_poly.pdbx_strand_id
1 'polypeptide(L)'
;MAMPGRNEPCHCGSGRKYKSCHWNADRDAARVRAEVERKRQEALEALGSPGEEEMRELYEQLTGRALPGDRVPENVRQTLVDMWRQQRLADGARERLAPHRAEIAARLDADPARFEQLASGLAGELDLSHFELTGTNVRKARRGIGLPPTEAAERRSYASRVLRLTLDADDRETFRDGLLAFLPELVDEGRFDEAYVLDVCAERALDPEAEACAFLEDVVLRSLS
;
A
#
# COMPACT_ATOMS: atom_id res chain seq x y z
N MET A 1 -2.52 -14.41 16.64
CA MET A 1 -2.13 -15.36 17.73
C MET A 1 -1.62 -14.55 18.91
N ALA A 2 -2.04 -14.89 20.14
CA ALA A 2 -1.52 -14.22 21.33
C ALA A 2 -0.06 -14.65 21.61
N MET A 3 0.81 -13.72 22.01
CA MET A 3 2.18 -14.05 22.40
C MET A 3 2.20 -14.94 23.63
N PRO A 4 3.13 -15.93 23.72
CA PRO A 4 3.22 -16.80 24.89
C PRO A 4 3.35 -16.00 26.18
N GLY A 5 2.74 -16.49 27.26
CA GLY A 5 2.98 -15.94 28.59
C GLY A 5 4.46 -16.04 28.96
N ARG A 6 4.96 -15.13 29.81
CA ARG A 6 6.39 -15.03 30.15
C ARG A 6 7.03 -16.35 30.62
N ASN A 7 6.26 -17.22 31.28
CA ASN A 7 6.71 -18.53 31.77
C ASN A 7 6.35 -19.70 30.84
N GLU A 8 5.59 -19.47 29.77
CA GLU A 8 5.20 -20.47 28.79
C GLU A 8 6.40 -20.91 27.93
N PRO A 9 6.32 -22.08 27.27
CA PRO A 9 7.30 -22.47 26.26
C PRO A 9 7.42 -21.41 25.16
N CYS A 10 8.65 -21.14 24.73
CA CYS A 10 8.90 -20.16 23.68
C CYS A 10 8.34 -20.65 22.33
N HIS A 11 7.80 -19.72 21.54
CA HIS A 11 7.23 -19.98 20.21
C HIS A 11 8.22 -20.57 19.19
N CYS A 12 9.53 -20.43 19.43
CA CYS A 12 10.57 -20.98 18.56
C CYS A 12 10.76 -22.50 18.67
N GLY A 13 10.01 -23.18 19.55
CA GLY A 13 10.10 -24.64 19.72
C GLY A 13 11.34 -25.13 20.49
N SER A 14 12.14 -24.22 21.07
CA SER A 14 13.38 -24.59 21.80
C SER A 14 13.16 -25.34 23.12
N GLY A 15 11.91 -25.48 23.58
CA GLY A 15 11.58 -26.02 24.90
C GLY A 15 11.94 -25.11 26.08
N ARG A 16 12.60 -23.96 25.85
CA ARG A 16 12.92 -22.98 26.88
C ARG A 16 11.71 -22.12 27.22
N LYS A 17 11.65 -21.60 28.45
CA LYS A 17 10.66 -20.57 28.85
C LYS A 17 10.86 -19.31 28.01
N TYR A 18 9.78 -18.69 27.57
CA TYR A 18 9.79 -17.49 26.71
C TYR A 18 10.69 -16.38 27.28
N LYS A 19 10.61 -16.11 28.59
CA LYS A 19 11.48 -15.15 29.31
C LYS A 19 12.98 -15.38 29.20
N SER A 20 13.40 -16.60 28.92
CA SER A 20 14.79 -17.04 28.82
C SER A 20 15.22 -17.28 27.37
N CYS A 21 14.36 -16.91 26.42
CA CYS A 21 14.58 -17.07 24.98
C CYS A 21 14.25 -15.74 24.29
N HIS A 22 13.17 -15.65 23.52
CA HIS A 22 12.87 -14.48 22.68
C HIS A 22 12.30 -13.26 23.41
N TRP A 23 11.93 -13.37 24.70
CA TRP A 23 11.26 -12.27 25.42
C TRP A 23 11.95 -10.91 25.31
N ASN A 24 13.27 -10.85 25.47
CA ASN A 24 13.99 -9.58 25.40
C ASN A 24 14.00 -9.04 23.97
N ALA A 25 14.26 -9.89 22.97
CA ALA A 25 14.27 -9.49 21.57
C ALA A 25 12.89 -9.01 21.11
N ASP A 26 11.83 -9.74 21.45
CA ASP A 26 10.45 -9.40 21.09
C ASP A 26 10.00 -8.10 21.78
N ARG A 27 10.40 -7.88 23.04
CA ARG A 27 10.14 -6.63 23.77
C ARG A 27 10.88 -5.45 23.15
N ASP A 28 12.16 -5.63 22.82
CA ASP A 28 12.97 -4.56 22.23
C ASP A 28 12.45 -4.22 20.82
N ALA A 29 12.06 -5.22 20.02
CA ALA A 29 11.38 -5.03 18.74
C ALA A 29 10.02 -4.32 18.91
N ALA A 30 9.23 -4.67 19.93
CA ALA A 30 7.98 -3.97 20.23
C ALA A 30 8.21 -2.51 20.62
N ARG A 31 9.28 -2.20 21.35
CA ARG A 31 9.66 -0.81 21.70
C ARG A 31 10.02 -0.01 20.45
N VAL A 32 10.82 -0.58 19.55
CA VAL A 32 11.19 0.08 18.28
C VAL A 32 9.94 0.37 17.45
N ARG A 33 9.04 -0.63 17.28
CA ARG A 33 7.76 -0.43 16.58
C ARG A 33 6.91 0.68 17.20
N ALA A 34 6.82 0.71 18.54
CA ALA A 34 6.05 1.75 19.23
C ALA A 34 6.66 3.15 19.05
N GLU A 35 7.99 3.26 18.99
CA GLU A 35 8.66 4.55 18.73
C GLU A 35 8.43 5.03 17.29
N VAL A 36 8.52 4.12 16.31
CA VAL A 36 8.22 4.42 14.90
C VAL A 36 6.77 4.88 14.74
N GLU A 37 5.82 4.13 15.30
CA GLU A 37 4.40 4.49 15.26
C GLU A 37 4.12 5.83 15.94
N ARG A 38 4.77 6.11 17.08
CA ARG A 38 4.64 7.41 17.75
C ARG A 38 5.13 8.54 16.86
N LYS A 39 6.32 8.41 16.24
CA LYS A 39 6.85 9.44 15.33
C LYS A 39 5.93 9.66 14.13
N ARG A 40 5.35 8.57 13.59
CA ARG A 40 4.36 8.65 12.51
C ARG A 40 3.12 9.43 12.95
N GLN A 41 2.59 9.12 14.13
CA GLN A 41 1.43 9.81 14.70
C GLN A 41 1.73 11.29 14.98
N GLU A 42 2.90 11.61 15.53
CA GLU A 42 3.35 12.99 15.76
C GLU A 42 3.45 13.78 14.44
N ALA A 43 3.99 13.16 13.37
CA ALA A 43 4.06 13.77 12.05
C ALA A 43 2.66 14.01 11.45
N LEU A 44 1.74 13.06 11.62
CA LEU A 44 0.34 13.18 11.20
C LEU A 44 -0.39 14.31 11.94
N GLU A 45 -0.17 14.43 13.24
CA GLU A 45 -0.75 15.51 14.05
C GLU A 45 -0.18 16.88 13.69
N ALA A 46 1.11 16.96 13.37
CA ALA A 46 1.77 18.20 12.96
C ALA A 46 1.22 18.77 11.64
N LEU A 47 0.63 17.94 10.77
CA LEU A 47 -0.06 18.40 9.57
C LEU A 47 -1.33 19.20 9.90
N GLY A 48 -1.98 18.92 11.04
CA GLY A 48 -3.20 19.58 11.46
C GLY A 48 -4.46 18.88 10.94
N SER A 49 -5.43 19.68 10.48
CA SER A 49 -6.74 19.23 10.01
C SER A 49 -7.15 19.97 8.73
N PRO A 50 -7.89 19.31 7.83
CA PRO A 50 -8.45 19.93 6.63
C PRO A 50 -9.40 21.09 6.95
N GLY A 51 -9.44 22.08 6.06
CA GLY A 51 -10.45 23.14 6.04
C GLY A 51 -11.84 22.63 5.65
N GLU A 52 -12.86 23.50 5.74
CA GLU A 52 -14.25 23.11 5.44
C GLU A 52 -14.49 22.70 3.98
N GLU A 53 -13.80 23.35 3.04
CA GLU A 53 -13.88 23.03 1.61
C GLU A 53 -13.21 21.69 1.30
N GLU A 54 -11.98 21.47 1.80
CA GLU A 54 -11.29 20.18 1.69
C GLU A 54 -12.10 19.05 2.31
N MET A 55 -12.75 19.29 3.47
CA MET A 55 -13.63 18.31 4.09
C MET A 55 -14.83 17.92 3.22
N ARG A 56 -15.33 18.86 2.40
CA ARG A 56 -16.43 18.60 1.47
C ARG A 56 -15.96 17.79 0.26
N GLU A 57 -14.81 18.15 -0.30
CA GLU A 57 -14.20 17.42 -1.43
C GLU A 57 -13.87 15.97 -1.03
N LEU A 58 -13.25 15.79 0.14
CA LEU A 58 -12.93 14.45 0.65
C LEU A 58 -14.19 13.63 0.91
N TYR A 59 -15.28 14.26 1.38
CA TYR A 59 -16.55 13.56 1.56
C TYR A 59 -17.12 13.06 0.23
N GLU A 60 -17.05 13.90 -0.80
CA GLU A 60 -17.48 13.51 -2.14
C GLU A 60 -16.61 12.41 -2.72
N GLN A 61 -15.29 12.49 -2.55
CA GLN A 61 -14.36 11.43 -2.93
C GLN A 61 -14.66 10.11 -2.22
N LEU A 62 -14.89 10.14 -0.90
CA LEU A 62 -15.14 8.93 -0.10
C LEU A 62 -16.50 8.28 -0.41
N THR A 63 -17.52 9.09 -0.73
CA THR A 63 -18.91 8.60 -0.83
C THR A 63 -19.46 8.59 -2.26
N GLY A 64 -18.74 9.17 -3.22
CA GLY A 64 -19.19 9.44 -4.58
C GLY A 64 -20.37 10.42 -4.65
N ARG A 65 -20.62 11.20 -3.58
CA ARG A 65 -21.80 12.07 -3.45
C ARG A 65 -21.45 13.39 -2.79
N ALA A 66 -22.05 14.45 -3.30
CA ALA A 66 -21.99 15.76 -2.65
C ALA A 66 -22.50 15.69 -1.20
N LEU A 67 -21.87 16.45 -0.31
CA LEU A 67 -22.22 16.51 1.10
C LEU A 67 -23.66 17.00 1.30
N PRO A 68 -24.52 16.24 2.01
CA PRO A 68 -25.88 16.68 2.29
C PRO A 68 -25.87 17.76 3.39
N GLY A 69 -25.83 19.02 2.98
CA GLY A 69 -25.85 20.19 3.86
C GLY A 69 -24.47 20.69 4.26
N ASP A 70 -24.41 21.48 5.34
CA ASP A 70 -23.22 22.25 5.70
C ASP A 70 -22.28 21.54 6.67
N ARG A 71 -22.66 20.36 7.21
CA ARG A 71 -21.87 19.65 8.22
C ARG A 71 -21.58 18.22 7.80
N VAL A 72 -20.29 17.89 7.87
CA VAL A 72 -19.81 16.51 7.70
C VAL A 72 -20.36 15.62 8.83
N PRO A 73 -20.93 14.44 8.51
CA PRO A 73 -21.38 13.48 9.51
C PRO A 73 -20.24 13.05 10.44
N GLU A 74 -20.51 13.01 11.74
CA GLU A 74 -19.48 12.75 12.75
C GLU A 74 -18.83 11.36 12.60
N ASN A 75 -19.59 10.39 12.10
CA ASN A 75 -19.12 9.02 11.90
C ASN A 75 -18.09 8.87 10.77
N VAL A 76 -17.96 9.86 9.87
CA VAL A 76 -16.95 9.85 8.80
C VAL A 76 -15.86 10.92 8.99
N ARG A 77 -16.06 11.86 9.92
CA ARG A 77 -15.14 13.00 10.14
C ARG A 77 -13.70 12.54 10.33
N GLN A 78 -13.44 11.59 11.22
CA GLN A 78 -12.09 11.12 11.48
C GLN A 78 -11.46 10.45 10.25
N THR A 79 -12.24 9.63 9.54
CA THR A 79 -11.78 8.99 8.29
C THR A 79 -11.35 10.03 7.26
N LEU A 80 -12.09 11.12 7.10
CA LEU A 80 -11.73 12.20 6.16
C LEU A 80 -10.46 12.93 6.60
N VAL A 81 -10.29 13.20 7.90
CA VAL A 81 -9.05 13.78 8.44
C VAL A 81 -7.86 12.86 8.18
N ASP A 82 -8.04 11.55 8.38
CA ASP A 82 -6.97 10.57 8.16
C ASP A 82 -6.62 10.48 6.67
N MET A 83 -7.61 10.43 5.78
CA MET A 83 -7.40 10.48 4.31
C MET A 83 -6.62 11.73 3.91
N TRP A 84 -7.03 12.90 4.40
CA TRP A 84 -6.34 14.17 4.13
C TRP A 84 -4.87 14.13 4.56
N ARG A 85 -4.60 13.64 5.78
CA ARG A 85 -3.23 13.54 6.30
C ARG A 85 -2.38 12.59 5.45
N GLN A 86 -2.94 11.45 5.03
CA GLN A 86 -2.22 10.52 4.16
C GLN A 86 -1.89 11.15 2.80
N GLN A 87 -2.84 11.85 2.17
CA GLN A 87 -2.60 12.58 0.93
C GLN A 87 -1.49 13.61 1.08
N ARG A 88 -1.52 14.41 2.16
CA ARG A 88 -0.49 15.42 2.44
C ARG A 88 0.90 14.82 2.69
N LEU A 89 0.99 13.69 3.38
CA LEU A 89 2.25 12.98 3.55
C LEU A 89 2.80 12.48 2.21
N ALA A 90 1.95 11.89 1.37
CA ALA A 90 2.35 11.42 0.05
C ALA A 90 2.82 12.58 -0.84
N ASP A 91 2.11 13.71 -0.84
CA ASP A 91 2.49 14.91 -1.58
C ASP A 91 3.84 15.46 -1.10
N GLY A 92 4.04 15.61 0.21
CA GLY A 92 5.33 16.02 0.77
C GLY A 92 6.46 15.03 0.48
N ALA A 93 6.18 13.74 0.36
CA ALA A 93 7.15 12.73 -0.07
C ALA A 93 7.51 12.89 -1.55
N ARG A 94 6.53 13.15 -2.42
CA ARG A 94 6.74 13.44 -3.85
C ARG A 94 7.57 14.69 -4.07
N GLU A 95 7.31 15.75 -3.30
CA GLU A 95 8.11 16.98 -3.36
C GLU A 95 9.59 16.72 -3.04
N ARG A 96 9.86 15.88 -2.02
CA ARG A 96 11.23 15.49 -1.65
C ARG A 96 11.87 14.52 -2.64
N LEU A 97 11.07 13.68 -3.31
CA LEU A 97 11.52 12.80 -4.37
C LEU A 97 11.84 13.58 -5.67
N ALA A 98 11.14 14.68 -5.93
CA ALA A 98 11.18 15.43 -7.20
C ALA A 98 12.60 15.77 -7.71
N PRO A 99 13.57 16.22 -6.86
CA PRO A 99 14.94 16.51 -7.32
C PRO A 99 15.68 15.29 -7.85
N HIS A 100 15.32 14.08 -7.41
CA HIS A 100 15.98 12.83 -7.79
C HIS A 100 15.33 12.15 -9.01
N ARG A 101 14.07 12.49 -9.33
CA ARG A 101 13.26 11.76 -10.34
C ARG A 101 13.95 11.65 -11.69
N ALA A 102 14.52 12.73 -12.21
CA ALA A 102 15.10 12.73 -13.56
C ALA A 102 16.32 11.80 -13.69
N GLU A 103 17.17 11.76 -12.68
CA GLU A 103 18.35 10.89 -12.66
C GLU A 103 17.94 9.41 -12.51
N ILE A 104 17.00 9.14 -11.60
CA ILE A 104 16.48 7.79 -11.37
C ILE A 104 15.79 7.27 -12.63
N ALA A 105 14.94 8.10 -13.25
CA ALA A 105 14.26 7.76 -14.50
C ALA A 105 15.28 7.37 -15.58
N ALA A 106 16.29 8.20 -15.83
CA ALA A 106 17.32 7.90 -16.84
C ALA A 106 18.07 6.59 -16.54
N ARG A 107 18.37 6.31 -15.26
CA ARG A 107 19.03 5.07 -14.84
C ARG A 107 18.15 3.84 -15.03
N LEU A 108 16.86 3.93 -14.70
CA LEU A 108 15.92 2.80 -14.82
C LEU A 108 15.42 2.59 -16.26
N ASP A 109 15.33 3.64 -17.07
CA ASP A 109 15.05 3.54 -18.51
C ASP A 109 16.19 2.82 -19.25
N ALA A 110 17.44 3.02 -18.80
CA ALA A 110 18.61 2.31 -19.32
C ALA A 110 18.69 0.84 -18.87
N ASP A 111 18.01 0.47 -17.78
CA ASP A 111 17.96 -0.89 -17.24
C ASP A 111 16.54 -1.27 -16.79
N PRO A 112 15.66 -1.64 -17.74
CA PRO A 112 14.29 -2.06 -17.43
C PRO A 112 14.23 -3.29 -16.51
N ALA A 113 15.24 -4.16 -16.55
CA ALA A 113 15.29 -5.33 -15.68
C ALA A 113 15.47 -4.92 -14.22
N ARG A 114 16.25 -3.87 -13.94
CA ARG A 114 16.36 -3.29 -12.59
C ARG A 114 15.05 -2.68 -12.11
N PHE A 115 14.31 -1.97 -12.97
CA PHE A 115 12.98 -1.46 -12.62
C PHE A 115 12.07 -2.61 -12.15
N GLU A 116 12.02 -3.69 -12.92
CA GLU A 116 11.20 -4.87 -12.60
C GLU A 116 11.64 -5.55 -11.30
N GLN A 117 12.94 -5.68 -11.07
CA GLN A 117 13.47 -6.25 -9.82
C GLN A 117 13.07 -5.43 -8.59
N LEU A 118 13.17 -4.10 -8.66
CA LEU A 118 12.74 -3.21 -7.58
C LEU A 118 11.23 -3.31 -7.36
N ALA A 119 10.44 -3.29 -8.43
CA ALA A 119 8.98 -3.39 -8.34
C ALA A 119 8.53 -4.71 -7.71
N SER A 120 9.07 -5.85 -8.17
CA SER A 120 8.77 -7.16 -7.59
C SER A 120 9.29 -7.31 -6.16
N GLY A 121 10.47 -6.76 -5.86
CA GLY A 121 11.02 -6.75 -4.50
C GLY A 121 10.10 -6.01 -3.52
N LEU A 122 9.67 -4.81 -3.88
CA LEU A 122 8.74 -4.01 -3.09
C LEU A 122 7.37 -4.68 -2.94
N ALA A 123 6.80 -5.24 -4.01
CA ALA A 123 5.52 -5.95 -3.94
C ALA A 123 5.57 -7.14 -2.95
N GLY A 124 6.74 -7.79 -2.82
CA GLY A 124 6.96 -8.84 -1.83
C GLY A 124 7.17 -8.33 -0.40
N GLU A 125 7.66 -7.11 -0.24
CA GLU A 125 7.94 -6.46 1.04
C GLU A 125 6.68 -5.83 1.67
N LEU A 126 5.84 -5.19 0.86
CA LEU A 126 4.67 -4.45 1.32
C LEU A 126 3.49 -5.38 1.67
N ASP A 127 2.74 -4.98 2.71
CA ASP A 127 1.47 -5.63 3.04
C ASP A 127 0.34 -5.06 2.16
N LEU A 128 0.07 -5.75 1.06
CA LEU A 128 -0.97 -5.40 0.10
C LEU A 128 -2.28 -6.19 0.31
N SER A 129 -2.42 -6.91 1.43
CA SER A 129 -3.59 -7.78 1.69
C SER A 129 -4.93 -7.03 1.64
N HIS A 130 -4.92 -5.75 2.01
CA HIS A 130 -6.09 -4.87 1.94
C HIS A 130 -6.62 -4.61 0.52
N PHE A 131 -5.79 -4.83 -0.50
CA PHE A 131 -6.14 -4.63 -1.91
C PHE A 131 -6.50 -5.93 -2.63
N GLU A 132 -6.50 -7.07 -1.94
CA GLU A 132 -6.92 -8.33 -2.53
C GLU A 132 -8.34 -8.26 -3.08
N LEU A 133 -8.56 -8.93 -4.21
CA LEU A 133 -9.84 -8.97 -4.88
C LEU A 133 -10.90 -9.53 -3.95
N THR A 134 -12.03 -8.83 -3.88
CA THR A 134 -13.20 -9.33 -3.14
C THR A 134 -13.62 -10.71 -3.66
N GLY A 135 -14.26 -11.52 -2.81
CA GLY A 135 -14.74 -12.84 -3.24
C GLY A 135 -15.69 -12.79 -4.45
N THR A 136 -16.36 -11.67 -4.68
CA THR A 136 -17.15 -11.43 -5.89
C THR A 136 -16.26 -11.26 -7.12
N ASN A 137 -15.21 -10.44 -7.03
CA ASN A 137 -14.24 -10.21 -8.09
C ASN A 137 -13.44 -11.49 -8.42
N VAL A 138 -13.05 -12.28 -7.41
CA VAL A 138 -12.43 -13.60 -7.59
C VAL A 138 -13.32 -14.54 -8.41
N ARG A 139 -14.62 -14.63 -8.07
CA ARG A 139 -15.58 -15.46 -8.82
C ARG A 139 -15.75 -14.95 -10.26
N LYS A 140 -15.80 -13.63 -10.45
CA LYS A 140 -15.90 -12.99 -11.77
C LYS A 140 -14.66 -13.34 -12.63
N ALA A 141 -13.46 -13.19 -12.08
CA ALA A 141 -12.20 -13.52 -12.73
C ALA A 141 -12.13 -15.01 -13.15
N ARG A 142 -12.43 -15.93 -12.22
CA ARG A 142 -12.40 -17.37 -12.50
C ARG A 142 -13.40 -17.80 -13.58
N ARG A 143 -14.59 -17.19 -13.62
CA ARG A 143 -15.60 -17.48 -14.65
C ARG A 143 -15.27 -16.85 -16.00
N GLY A 144 -14.73 -15.64 -16.02
CA GLY A 144 -14.48 -14.89 -17.25
C GLY A 144 -13.16 -15.23 -17.93
N ILE A 145 -12.12 -15.57 -17.17
CA ILE A 145 -10.75 -15.72 -17.67
C ILE A 145 -10.22 -17.13 -17.41
N GLY A 146 -10.58 -17.73 -16.26
CA GLY A 146 -10.11 -19.05 -15.85
C GLY A 146 -9.08 -18.98 -14.72
N LEU A 147 -8.32 -20.06 -14.54
CA LEU A 147 -7.30 -20.18 -13.50
C LEU A 147 -6.01 -19.43 -13.88
N PRO A 148 -5.22 -18.95 -12.90
CA PRO A 148 -3.93 -18.32 -13.17
C PRO A 148 -2.97 -19.30 -13.85
N PRO A 149 -2.13 -18.81 -14.79
CA PRO A 149 -1.15 -19.64 -15.47
C PRO A 149 -0.01 -20.06 -14.52
N THR A 150 0.57 -21.23 -14.77
CA THR A 150 1.74 -21.71 -14.02
C THR A 150 3.01 -20.95 -14.41
N GLU A 151 3.15 -20.64 -15.70
CA GLU A 151 4.30 -19.97 -16.28
C GLU A 151 4.37 -18.49 -15.87
N ALA A 152 5.51 -18.08 -15.30
CA ALA A 152 5.70 -16.71 -14.81
C ALA A 152 5.53 -15.66 -15.93
N ALA A 153 5.98 -15.97 -17.15
CA ALA A 153 5.89 -15.07 -18.29
C ALA A 153 4.45 -14.69 -18.69
N GLU A 154 3.45 -15.50 -18.31
CA GLU A 154 2.05 -15.26 -18.67
C GLU A 154 1.26 -14.57 -17.54
N ARG A 155 1.79 -14.54 -16.32
CA ARG A 155 1.07 -14.06 -15.12
C ARG A 155 0.69 -12.59 -15.21
N ARG A 156 1.58 -11.75 -15.74
CA ARG A 156 1.32 -10.32 -15.89
C ARG A 156 0.19 -10.01 -16.87
N SER A 157 0.19 -10.66 -18.03
CA SER A 157 -0.88 -10.53 -19.02
C SER A 157 -2.21 -11.06 -18.46
N TYR A 158 -2.17 -12.19 -17.73
CA TYR A 158 -3.34 -12.71 -17.02
C TYR A 158 -3.87 -11.72 -15.99
N ALA A 159 -3.01 -11.16 -15.13
CA ALA A 159 -3.38 -10.16 -14.13
C ALA A 159 -4.00 -8.92 -14.78
N SER A 160 -3.41 -8.41 -15.85
CA SER A 160 -3.96 -7.28 -16.62
C SER A 160 -5.38 -7.53 -17.10
N ARG A 161 -5.68 -8.74 -17.59
CA ARG A 161 -7.04 -9.12 -18.01
C ARG A 161 -8.00 -9.22 -16.83
N VAL A 162 -7.55 -9.76 -15.70
CA VAL A 162 -8.35 -9.84 -14.47
C VAL A 162 -8.73 -8.43 -14.01
N LEU A 163 -7.76 -7.53 -13.90
CA LEU A 163 -7.95 -6.17 -13.42
C LEU A 163 -8.91 -5.37 -14.32
N ARG A 164 -8.76 -5.48 -15.66
CA ARG A 164 -9.72 -4.88 -16.61
C ARG A 164 -11.14 -5.40 -16.45
N LEU A 165 -11.30 -6.67 -16.05
CA LEU A 165 -12.60 -7.27 -15.83
C LEU A 165 -13.18 -6.89 -14.47
N THR A 166 -12.37 -6.71 -13.44
CA THR A 166 -12.82 -6.64 -12.05
C THR A 166 -12.80 -5.26 -11.43
N LEU A 167 -11.85 -4.41 -11.80
CA LEU A 167 -11.67 -3.10 -11.15
C LEU A 167 -12.28 -1.99 -12.01
N ASP A 168 -13.05 -1.11 -11.37
CA ASP A 168 -13.49 0.15 -11.94
C ASP A 168 -12.49 1.30 -11.63
N ALA A 169 -12.90 2.54 -11.91
CA ALA A 169 -12.05 3.71 -11.67
C ALA A 169 -11.83 3.94 -10.17
N ASP A 170 -12.87 3.81 -9.35
CA ASP A 170 -12.81 4.03 -7.90
C ASP A 170 -11.91 2.99 -7.22
N ASP A 171 -12.00 1.72 -7.64
CA ASP A 171 -11.11 0.65 -7.19
C ASP A 171 -9.64 0.97 -7.49
N ARG A 172 -9.36 1.55 -8.67
CA ARG A 172 -8.00 1.90 -9.11
C ARG A 172 -7.44 3.11 -8.36
N GLU A 173 -8.28 4.12 -8.12
CA GLU A 173 -7.91 5.27 -7.29
C GLU A 173 -7.59 4.82 -5.86
N THR A 174 -8.44 3.96 -5.29
CA THR A 174 -8.23 3.38 -3.96
C THR A 174 -6.91 2.62 -3.89
N PHE A 175 -6.59 1.83 -4.92
CA PHE A 175 -5.32 1.11 -5.00
C PHE A 175 -4.12 2.07 -5.12
N ARG A 176 -4.22 3.09 -5.98
CA ARG A 176 -3.19 4.11 -6.19
C ARG A 176 -2.90 4.87 -4.90
N ASP A 177 -3.91 5.39 -4.23
CA ASP A 177 -3.76 6.10 -2.95
C ASP A 177 -3.21 5.17 -1.86
N GLY A 178 -3.64 3.91 -1.88
CA GLY A 178 -3.14 2.85 -1.01
C GLY A 178 -1.65 2.57 -1.17
N LEU A 179 -1.13 2.52 -2.41
CA LEU A 179 0.30 2.42 -2.66
C LEU A 179 1.04 3.67 -2.18
N LEU A 180 0.51 4.87 -2.48
CA LEU A 180 1.17 6.13 -2.11
C LEU A 180 1.29 6.35 -0.60
N ALA A 181 0.48 5.66 0.21
CA ALA A 181 0.62 5.66 1.66
C ALA A 181 1.98 5.12 2.15
N PHE A 182 2.69 4.32 1.35
CA PHE A 182 4.04 3.80 1.65
C PHE A 182 5.16 4.72 1.17
N LEU A 183 4.85 5.71 0.32
CA LEU A 183 5.86 6.60 -0.25
C LEU A 183 6.65 7.41 0.79
N PRO A 184 6.04 7.97 1.86
CA PRO A 184 6.77 8.75 2.85
C PRO A 184 7.88 7.97 3.54
N GLU A 185 7.64 6.72 3.91
CA GLU A 185 8.62 5.86 4.58
C GLU A 185 9.82 5.58 3.69
N LEU A 186 9.61 5.22 2.43
CA LEU A 186 10.70 5.00 1.47
C LEU A 186 11.56 6.26 1.28
N VAL A 187 10.93 7.43 1.19
CA VAL A 187 11.63 8.70 1.03
C VAL A 187 12.38 9.09 2.31
N ASP A 188 11.80 8.87 3.48
CA ASP A 188 12.45 9.12 4.79
C ASP A 188 13.69 8.23 5.00
N GLU A 189 13.65 7.00 4.50
CA GLU A 189 14.78 6.06 4.53
C GLU A 189 15.84 6.33 3.45
N GLY A 190 15.59 7.26 2.53
CA GLY A 190 16.47 7.56 1.39
C GLY A 190 16.45 6.49 0.29
N ARG A 191 15.44 5.61 0.28
CA ARG A 191 15.20 4.58 -0.74
C ARG A 191 14.54 5.19 -1.98
N PHE A 192 15.23 6.15 -2.61
CA PHE A 192 14.64 6.97 -3.68
C PHE A 192 14.34 6.18 -4.96
N ASP A 193 15.14 5.16 -5.30
CA ASP A 193 14.90 4.29 -6.46
C ASP A 193 13.57 3.53 -6.27
N GLU A 194 13.37 2.94 -5.09
CA GLU A 194 12.14 2.26 -4.70
C GLU A 194 10.93 3.20 -4.64
N ALA A 195 11.09 4.37 -4.02
CA ALA A 195 10.06 5.39 -3.95
C ALA A 195 9.59 5.82 -5.36
N TYR A 196 10.54 6.00 -6.30
CA TYR A 196 10.24 6.30 -7.69
C TYR A 196 9.46 5.18 -8.37
N VAL A 197 9.89 3.93 -8.21
CA VAL A 197 9.20 2.77 -8.80
C VAL A 197 7.78 2.65 -8.27
N LEU A 198 7.59 2.79 -6.95
CA LEU A 198 6.27 2.78 -6.33
C LEU A 198 5.37 3.89 -6.89
N ASP A 199 5.88 5.12 -6.98
CA ASP A 199 5.12 6.27 -7.48
C ASP A 199 4.72 6.10 -8.95
N VAL A 200 5.63 5.63 -9.81
CA VAL A 200 5.33 5.31 -11.21
C VAL A 200 4.29 4.19 -11.33
N CYS A 201 4.42 3.14 -10.51
CA CYS A 201 3.46 2.03 -10.53
C CYS A 201 2.08 2.42 -10.00
N ALA A 202 2.02 3.32 -9.01
CA ALA A 202 0.77 3.86 -8.47
C ALA A 202 0.03 4.67 -9.54
N GLU A 203 0.71 5.57 -10.25
CA GLU A 203 0.10 6.33 -11.34
C GLU A 203 -0.32 5.44 -12.51
N ARG A 204 0.49 4.43 -12.86
CA ARG A 204 0.16 3.45 -13.90
C ARG A 204 -1.09 2.61 -13.55
N ALA A 205 -1.41 2.42 -12.27
CA ALA A 205 -2.60 1.68 -11.86
C ALA A 205 -3.92 2.35 -12.28
N LEU A 206 -3.91 3.67 -12.49
CA LEU A 206 -5.08 4.42 -12.95
C LEU A 206 -5.44 4.14 -14.41
N ASP A 207 -4.47 3.74 -15.24
CA ASP A 207 -4.71 3.43 -16.64
C ASP A 207 -5.31 2.00 -16.79
N PRO A 208 -6.56 1.87 -17.27
CA PRO A 208 -7.18 0.56 -17.47
C PRO A 208 -6.54 -0.26 -18.58
N GLU A 209 -5.88 0.38 -19.54
CA GLU A 209 -5.25 -0.27 -20.68
C GLU A 209 -3.78 -0.61 -20.43
N ALA A 210 -3.14 0.02 -19.45
CA ALA A 210 -1.79 -0.31 -19.04
C ALA A 210 -1.69 -1.78 -18.59
N GLU A 211 -0.60 -2.43 -18.97
CA GLU A 211 -0.26 -3.75 -18.43
C GLU A 211 0.01 -3.63 -16.91
N ALA A 212 -0.43 -4.64 -16.15
CA ALA A 212 -0.31 -4.69 -14.71
C ALA A 212 1.15 -4.51 -14.26
N CYS A 213 1.37 -3.66 -13.27
CA CYS A 213 2.64 -3.57 -12.56
C CYS A 213 2.81 -4.75 -11.59
N ALA A 214 4.03 -4.93 -11.07
CA ALA A 214 4.34 -6.03 -10.15
C ALA A 214 3.43 -6.04 -8.89
N PHE A 215 3.02 -4.88 -8.38
CA PHE A 215 2.13 -4.76 -7.23
C PHE A 215 0.73 -5.33 -7.54
N LEU A 216 0.14 -4.93 -8.67
CA LEU A 216 -1.16 -5.42 -9.10
C LEU A 216 -1.13 -6.89 -9.50
N GLU A 217 -0.03 -7.34 -10.13
CA GLU A 217 0.19 -8.75 -10.43
C GLU A 217 0.21 -9.60 -9.14
N ASP A 218 1.00 -9.20 -8.13
CA ASP A 218 1.09 -9.89 -6.84
C ASP A 218 -0.28 -9.96 -6.15
N VAL A 219 -1.00 -8.83 -6.06
CA VAL A 219 -2.35 -8.77 -5.47
C VAL A 219 -3.31 -9.73 -6.16
N VAL A 220 -3.35 -9.75 -7.49
CA VAL A 220 -4.23 -10.67 -8.24
C VAL A 220 -3.87 -12.12 -7.97
N LEU A 221 -2.58 -12.46 -7.97
CA LEU A 221 -2.14 -13.84 -7.77
C LEU A 221 -2.46 -14.33 -6.35
N ARG A 222 -2.21 -13.51 -5.32
CA ARG A 222 -2.57 -13.82 -3.93
C ARG A 222 -4.08 -13.99 -3.75
N SER A 223 -4.86 -13.15 -4.40
CA SER A 223 -6.34 -13.22 -4.36
C SER A 223 -6.90 -14.50 -4.99
N LEU A 224 -6.14 -15.13 -5.88
CA LEU A 224 -6.60 -16.27 -6.68
C LEU A 224 -5.98 -17.61 -6.26
N SER A 225 -4.93 -17.60 -5.43
CA SER A 225 -4.36 -18.80 -4.81
C SER A 225 -5.31 -19.41 -3.79
#